data_AF-A0A955ISY8-F1
#
_entry.id   AF-A0A955ISY8-F1
#
_cell.length_a   1.000
_cell.length_b   1.000
_cell.length_c   1.000
_cell.angle_alpha   90.00
_cell.angle_beta   90.00
_cell.angle_gamma   90.00
#
_symmetry.space_group_name_H-M   'P 1'
#
loop_
_entity.id
_entity.type
_entity.pdbx_description
1 polymer ?
#
loop_
_entity_poly.entity_id
_entity_poly.type
_entity_poly.pdbx_seq_one_letter_code
_entity_poly.pdbx_strand_id
1 'polypeptide(L)'
;RWMLTDGYPDMRSRQPLFLWDLEADTGIEIGRFNTPRALDGPVRVDLHPHFSPDGRSACFDSAMDGTRAGYAVDLAPVVGKDPLRSSP
;
A
#
# COMPACT_ATOMS: atom_id res chain seq x y z
N ARG A 1 13.68 -8.95 -4.52
CA ARG A 1 13.07 -8.35 -5.73
C ARG A 1 12.04 -7.27 -5.41
N TRP A 2 11.03 -7.47 -4.55
CA TRP A 2 10.00 -6.45 -4.30
C TRP A 2 9.90 -6.01 -2.84
N MET A 3 9.48 -4.76 -2.61
CA MET A 3 9.22 -4.17 -1.29
C MET A 3 7.96 -3.31 -1.33
N LEU A 4 7.14 -3.37 -0.28
CA LEU A 4 6.05 -2.42 -0.07
C LEU A 4 6.50 -1.29 0.84
N THR A 5 6.08 -0.08 0.51
CA THR A 5 6.29 1.10 1.34
C THR A 5 5.18 2.11 1.10
N ASP A 6 4.96 3.01 2.04
CA ASP A 6 4.04 4.13 1.93
C ASP A 6 4.78 5.46 2.03
N GLY A 7 4.14 6.52 1.54
CA GLY A 7 4.62 7.89 1.74
C GLY A 7 3.84 8.61 2.82
N TYR A 8 4.17 9.88 3.04
CA TYR A 8 3.36 10.76 3.87
C TYR A 8 2.16 11.33 3.10
N PRO A 9 1.08 11.72 3.80
CA PRO A 9 -0.05 12.41 3.16
C PRO A 9 0.38 13.67 2.40
N ASP A 10 -0.15 13.83 1.18
CA ASP A 10 0.04 15.04 0.39
C ASP A 10 -0.81 16.23 0.92
N MET A 11 -0.68 17.40 0.28
CA MET A 11 -1.46 18.60 0.67
C MET A 11 -2.99 18.42 0.58
N ARG A 12 -3.46 17.37 -0.12
CA ARG A 12 -4.87 16.99 -0.22
C ARG A 12 -5.27 15.91 0.79
N SER A 13 -4.41 15.64 1.78
CA SER A 13 -4.62 14.60 2.79
C SER A 13 -4.80 13.22 2.15
N ARG A 14 -3.87 12.85 1.26
CA ARG A 14 -3.86 11.53 0.63
C ARG A 14 -2.50 10.88 0.73
N GLN A 15 -2.49 9.66 1.26
CA GLN A 15 -1.28 8.88 1.48
C GLN A 15 -1.04 7.93 0.31
N PRO A 16 0.14 7.97 -0.34
CA PRO A 16 0.47 7.04 -1.42
C PRO A 16 0.98 5.70 -0.87
N LEU A 17 0.66 4.64 -1.62
CA LEU A 17 1.17 3.29 -1.44
C LEU A 17 2.03 2.93 -2.65
N PHE A 18 3.24 2.42 -2.39
CA PHE A 18 4.20 2.07 -3.41
C PHE A 18 4.57 0.59 -3.35
N LEU A 19 4.77 0.03 -4.54
CA LEU A 19 5.51 -1.20 -4.76
C LEU A 19 6.85 -0.86 -5.38
N TRP A 20 7.94 -1.22 -4.72
CA TRP A 20 9.30 -0.96 -5.17
C TRP A 20 9.92 -2.22 -5.79
N ASP A 21 10.42 -2.12 -7.01
CA ASP A 21 11.32 -3.11 -7.60
C ASP A 21 12.75 -2.78 -7.16
N LEU A 22 13.32 -3.60 -6.29
CA LEU A 22 14.66 -3.43 -5.75
C LEU A 22 15.76 -3.79 -6.77
N GLU A 23 15.44 -4.57 -7.80
CA GLU A 23 16.41 -4.92 -8.86
C GLU A 23 16.48 -3.84 -9.93
N ALA A 24 15.32 -3.31 -10.33
CA ALA A 24 15.22 -2.22 -11.30
C ALA A 24 15.37 -0.82 -10.67
N ASP A 25 15.45 -0.75 -9.34
CA ASP A 25 15.49 0.48 -8.54
C ASP A 25 14.41 1.50 -8.93
N THR A 26 13.16 1.02 -9.00
CA THR A 26 12.02 1.83 -9.42
C THR A 26 10.81 1.63 -8.51
N GLY A 27 10.15 2.74 -8.19
CA GLY A 27 8.94 2.77 -7.37
C GLY A 27 7.69 2.97 -8.22
N ILE A 28 6.69 2.13 -8.00
CA ILE A 28 5.40 2.16 -8.69
C ILE A 28 4.33 2.56 -7.67
N GLU A 29 3.65 3.69 -7.88
CA GLU A 29 2.48 4.04 -7.06
C GLU A 29 1.33 3.10 -7.41
N ILE A 30 0.96 2.24 -6.47
CA ILE A 30 -0.10 1.23 -6.64
C ILE A 30 -1.43 1.69 -6.01
N GLY A 31 -1.42 2.84 -5.34
CA GLY A 31 -2.61 3.46 -4.79
C GLY A 31 -2.32 4.77 -4.08
N ARG A 32 -3.36 5.58 -3.90
CA ARG A 32 -3.31 6.81 -3.10
C ARG A 32 -4.65 7.03 -2.42
N PHE A 33 -4.64 7.02 -1.10
CA PHE A 33 -5.86 6.89 -0.29
C PHE A 33 -6.09 8.11 0.58
N ASN A 34 -7.35 8.53 0.71
CA ASN A 34 -7.72 9.66 1.57
C ASN A 34 -7.41 9.33 3.04
N THR A 35 -6.82 10.29 3.75
CA THR A 35 -6.62 10.26 5.19
C THR A 35 -7.52 11.33 5.82
N PRO A 36 -8.67 10.95 6.41
CA PRO A 36 -9.60 11.92 6.96
C PRO A 36 -8.93 12.79 8.03
N ARG A 37 -8.92 14.12 7.83
CA ARG A 37 -8.32 15.07 8.78
C ARG A 37 -8.91 15.00 10.20
N ALA A 38 -10.15 14.51 10.31
CA ALA A 38 -10.79 14.25 11.61
C ALA A 38 -10.02 13.23 12.46
N LEU A 39 -9.14 12.43 11.86
CA LEU A 39 -8.30 11.44 12.52
C LEU A 39 -6.84 11.89 12.64
N ASP A 40 -6.50 13.14 12.32
CA ASP A 40 -5.12 13.64 12.46
C ASP A 40 -4.63 13.55 13.91
N GLY A 41 -3.31 13.35 14.09
CA GLY A 41 -2.68 13.28 15.41
C GLY A 41 -2.55 11.86 15.96
N PRO A 42 -2.77 11.63 17.28
CA PRO A 42 -2.52 10.34 17.92
C PRO A 42 -3.38 9.18 17.40
N VAL A 43 -4.53 9.49 16.79
CA VAL A 43 -5.49 8.51 16.27
C VAL A 43 -5.41 8.31 14.76
N ARG A 44 -4.35 8.85 14.13
CA ARG A 44 -4.13 8.69 12.69
C ARG A 44 -4.01 7.22 12.31
N VAL A 45 -4.41 6.92 11.09
CA VAL A 45 -4.30 5.58 10.50
C VAL A 45 -3.24 5.66 9.43
N ASP A 46 -2.08 5.04 9.68
CA ASP A 46 -1.04 4.85 8.66
C ASP A 46 -1.32 3.57 7.87
N LEU A 47 -0.82 3.47 6.63
CA LEU A 47 -1.15 2.35 5.74
C LEU A 47 -0.59 1.00 6.23
N HIS A 48 0.58 0.98 6.90
CA HIS A 48 1.21 -0.26 7.38
C HIS A 48 1.21 -1.40 6.34
N PRO A 49 1.74 -1.16 5.12
CA PRO A 49 1.54 -2.08 4.02
C PRO A 49 2.34 -3.37 4.19
N HIS A 50 1.73 -4.48 3.82
CA HIS A 50 2.35 -5.80 3.80
C HIS A 50 1.78 -6.66 2.68
N PHE A 51 2.52 -7.67 2.26
CA PHE A 51 2.03 -8.60 1.23
C PHE A 51 1.01 -9.57 1.83
N SER A 52 -0.01 -9.94 1.05
CA SER A 52 -0.86 -11.08 1.38
C SER A 52 -0.02 -12.37 1.45
N PRO A 53 -0.46 -13.40 2.20
CA PRO A 53 0.30 -14.65 2.34
C PRO A 53 0.58 -15.37 1.01
N ASP A 54 -0.28 -15.18 0.01
CA ASP A 54 -0.11 -15.73 -1.34
C ASP A 54 0.69 -14.81 -2.29
N GLY A 55 1.11 -13.64 -1.81
CA GLY A 55 1.86 -12.64 -2.56
C GLY A 55 1.07 -11.90 -3.62
N ARG A 56 -0.24 -12.12 -3.75
CA ARG A 56 -1.03 -11.54 -4.86
C ARG A 56 -1.52 -10.12 -4.60
N SER A 57 -1.51 -9.67 -3.34
CA SER A 57 -2.06 -8.38 -2.97
C SER A 57 -1.14 -7.62 -2.01
N ALA A 58 -1.24 -6.30 -2.05
CA ALA A 58 -0.75 -5.43 -1.00
C ALA A 58 -1.89 -5.11 -0.03
N CYS A 59 -1.77 -5.59 1.20
CA CYS A 59 -2.71 -5.35 2.29
C CYS A 59 -2.27 -4.13 3.10
N PHE A 60 -3.22 -3.30 3.54
CA PHE A 60 -2.94 -2.07 4.28
C PHE A 60 -4.14 -1.64 5.13
N ASP A 61 -3.89 -0.84 6.16
CA ASP A 61 -4.92 -0.18 6.98
C ASP A 61 -5.30 1.17 6.37
N SER A 62 -6.58 1.53 6.37
CA SER A 62 -7.00 2.89 5.99
C SER A 62 -8.29 3.26 6.70
N ALA A 63 -8.60 4.56 6.70
CA ALA A 63 -9.91 5.10 7.05
C ALA A 63 -10.52 5.90 5.90
N MET A 64 -10.14 5.57 4.65
CA MET A 64 -10.52 6.33 3.46
C MET A 64 -12.04 6.43 3.24
N ASP A 65 -12.82 5.49 3.78
CA ASP A 65 -14.29 5.46 3.72
C ASP A 65 -14.96 5.98 5.00
N GLY A 66 -14.18 6.56 5.91
CA GLY A 66 -14.64 7.12 7.18
C GLY A 66 -14.55 6.17 8.37
N THR A 67 -14.25 4.88 8.17
CA THR A 67 -14.02 3.91 9.26
C THR A 67 -12.68 3.20 9.08
N ARG A 68 -11.94 2.96 10.16
CA ARG A 68 -10.69 2.19 10.07
C ARG A 68 -11.01 0.74 9.67
N ALA A 69 -10.46 0.30 8.54
CA ALA A 69 -10.57 -1.06 8.05
C ALA A 69 -9.29 -1.50 7.33
N GLY A 70 -9.16 -2.81 7.12
CA GLY A 70 -8.13 -3.39 6.27
C GLY A 70 -8.60 -3.44 4.81
N TYR A 71 -7.68 -3.14 3.89
CA TYR A 71 -7.91 -3.15 2.45
C TYR A 71 -6.80 -3.91 1.74
N ALA A 72 -7.05 -4.27 0.48
CA ALA A 72 -6.08 -4.92 -0.38
C ALA A 72 -6.14 -4.35 -1.80
N VAL A 73 -4.97 -4.17 -2.42
CA VAL A 73 -4.82 -3.88 -3.85
C VAL A 73 -4.25 -5.11 -4.55
N ASP A 74 -4.86 -5.50 -5.67
CA ASP A 74 -4.35 -6.56 -6.54
C ASP A 74 -3.06 -6.12 -7.23
N LEU A 75 -2.01 -6.94 -7.12
CA LEU A 75 -0.70 -6.67 -7.72
C LEU A 75 -0.57 -7.26 -9.13
N ALA A 76 -1.50 -8.13 -9.57
CA ALA A 76 -1.42 -8.75 -10.89
C ALA A 76 -1.30 -7.76 -12.07
N PRO A 77 -1.93 -6.57 -12.05
CA PRO A 77 -1.76 -5.57 -13.11
C PRO A 77 -0.34 -5.00 -13.20
N VAL A 78 0.45 -5.08 -12.13
CA VAL A 78 1.79 -4.48 -12.03
C VAL A 78 2.88 -5.51 -12.31
N VAL A 79 2.75 -6.72 -11.74
CA VAL A 79 3.83 -7.73 -11.77
C VAL A 79 3.46 -9.03 -12.48
N GLY A 80 2.25 -9.12 -13.03
CA GLY A 80 1.75 -10.33 -13.71
C GLY A 80 1.21 -11.39 -12.74
N LYS A 81 0.93 -12.59 -13.26
CA LYS A 81 0.15 -13.63 -12.54
C LYS A 81 0.91 -14.36 -11.42
N ASP A 82 2.22 -14.23 -11.33
CA ASP A 82 3.06 -14.83 -10.27
C ASP A 82 3.90 -13.76 -9.55
N PRO A 83 3.27 -12.94 -8.69
CA PRO A 83 3.88 -11.71 -8.20
C PRO A 83 5.14 -11.91 -7.36
N LEU A 84 5.09 -12.83 -6.38
CA LEU A 84 5.98 -12.76 -5.22
C LEU A 84 6.27 -14.10 -4.53
N ARG A 85 6.00 -15.24 -5.18
CA ARG A 85 6.47 -16.51 -4.63
C ARG A 85 7.99 -16.52 -4.66
N SER A 86 8.62 -16.48 -3.49
CA SER A 86 9.98 -17.00 -3.34
C SER A 86 9.97 -18.43 -3.87
N SER A 87 10.85 -18.73 -4.83
CA SER A 87 11.21 -20.12 -5.09
C SER A 87 11.55 -20.80 -3.75
N PRO A 88 11.12 -22.06 -3.55
CA PRO A 88 11.33 -22.77 -2.29
C PRO A 88 12.80 -22.84 -1.88
#